data_AF-A0A1K1PCM1-F1
#
_entry.id   AF-A0A1K1PCM1-F1
#
_cell.length_a   1.000
_cell.length_b   1.000
_cell.length_c   1.000
_cell.angle_alpha   90.00
_cell.angle_beta   90.00
_cell.angle_gamma   90.00
#
_symmetry.space_group_name_H-M   'P 1'
#
loop_
_entity.id
_entity.type
_entity.pdbx_description
1 polymer ?
#
loop_
_entity_poly.entity_id
_entity_poly.type
_entity_poly.pdbx_seq_one_letter_code
_entity_poly.pdbx_strand_id
1 'polypeptide(L)'
;MKKYYSIYAAVSAMLLTACTQDLFQNGDEAVSDSKTISFTAQTVDIQEDTRSTAAPEALPLTGDGMHLWLMPSETPMVSDATRGTQINSVEALNNFGVSAYRHGAIPTEKTLNEYLTDNNLKPDFFYNLEATKITDTQKFKLTKDFFWPTDDDVLSFFAYAPYGDENVELSAATEDGPQSINFKVDTDVKNQVDLITAQASTTSHLNTSTTPSVALNFT
;
A
#
# COMPACT_ATOMS: atom_id res chain seq x y z
N MET A 1 -17.13 74.40 45.51
CA MET A 1 -15.76 74.91 45.32
C MET A 1 -14.97 73.92 44.46
N LYS A 2 -14.13 74.46 43.55
CA LYS A 2 -13.05 73.84 42.73
C LYS A 2 -12.39 72.58 43.38
N LYS A 3 -11.83 71.55 42.71
CA LYS A 3 -11.21 71.41 41.37
C LYS A 3 -10.65 69.95 41.15
N TYR A 4 -10.51 69.53 39.88
CA TYR A 4 -9.64 68.46 39.27
C TYR A 4 -9.96 66.96 39.55
N TYR A 5 -9.67 65.94 38.72
CA TYR A 5 -8.78 65.71 37.56
C TYR A 5 -9.37 64.67 36.56
N SER A 6 -8.95 64.76 35.29
CA SER A 6 -9.13 63.77 34.20
C SER A 6 -8.09 62.66 34.29
N ILE A 7 -8.47 61.38 34.19
CA ILE A 7 -7.64 60.31 33.60
C ILE A 7 -8.57 59.25 32.98
N TYR A 8 -8.40 59.00 31.68
CA TYR A 8 -9.00 57.89 30.93
C TYR A 8 -8.53 56.55 31.52
N ALA A 9 -9.45 55.63 31.82
CA ALA A 9 -9.13 54.22 32.01
C ALA A 9 -9.82 53.42 30.89
N ALA A 10 -8.99 52.93 29.98
CA ALA A 10 -9.40 52.15 28.83
C ALA A 10 -9.96 50.78 29.23
N VAL A 11 -10.94 50.34 28.43
CA VAL A 11 -11.59 49.04 28.43
C VAL A 11 -10.57 47.92 28.23
N SER A 12 -10.65 46.85 29.01
CA SER A 12 -9.99 45.58 28.71
C SER A 12 -11.05 44.47 28.69
N ALA A 13 -11.56 44.17 27.50
CA ALA A 13 -12.37 42.99 27.24
C ALA A 13 -11.41 41.83 26.99
N MET A 14 -11.37 40.86 27.90
CA MET A 14 -10.66 39.60 27.68
C MET A 14 -11.42 38.79 26.62
N LEU A 15 -10.93 38.85 25.39
CA LEU A 15 -11.23 37.86 24.35
C LEU A 15 -10.32 36.65 24.60
N LEU A 16 -10.89 35.54 25.03
CA LEU A 16 -10.21 34.24 25.00
C LEU A 16 -10.16 33.77 23.54
N THR A 17 -9.11 34.18 22.84
CA THR A 17 -8.73 33.61 21.55
C THR A 17 -8.14 32.23 21.80
N ALA A 18 -8.86 31.19 21.37
CA ALA A 18 -8.31 29.85 21.16
C ALA A 18 -7.03 29.97 20.30
N CYS A 19 -6.00 29.20 20.63
CA CYS A 19 -4.70 29.23 19.97
C CYS A 19 -4.82 28.88 18.47
N THR A 20 -5.04 29.87 17.63
CA THR A 20 -4.58 29.86 16.24
C THR A 20 -3.15 30.37 16.29
N GLN A 21 -2.16 29.48 16.37
CA GLN A 21 -0.77 29.91 16.17
C GLN A 21 -0.50 29.94 14.66
N ASP A 22 -0.50 31.18 14.20
CA ASP A 22 -0.21 31.68 12.87
C ASP A 22 1.32 31.83 12.70
N LEU A 23 1.80 31.69 11.46
CA LEU A 23 2.83 32.51 10.80
C LEU A 23 3.44 31.77 9.59
N PHE A 24 2.70 31.78 8.48
CA PHE A 24 3.31 31.78 7.16
C PHE A 24 3.55 33.23 6.75
N GLN A 25 4.78 33.73 6.86
CA GLN A 25 5.28 34.82 6.03
C GLN A 25 6.82 34.77 6.00
N ASN A 26 7.36 34.06 5.02
CA ASN A 26 8.48 34.52 4.18
C ASN A 26 8.60 33.52 3.01
N GLY A 27 8.76 34.05 1.81
CA GLY A 27 8.63 33.31 0.56
C GLY A 27 9.72 32.27 0.33
N ASP A 28 9.49 31.05 0.81
CA ASP A 28 10.09 29.83 0.30
C ASP A 28 8.95 28.82 0.01
N GLU A 29 8.97 28.25 -1.19
CA GLU A 29 7.99 27.31 -1.69
C GLU A 29 7.91 26.03 -0.82
N ALA A 30 6.68 25.65 -0.46
CA ALA A 30 6.24 24.28 -0.12
C ALA A 30 7.17 23.37 0.73
N VAL A 31 7.21 23.60 2.05
CA VAL A 31 7.65 22.59 3.03
C VAL A 31 6.43 21.95 3.71
N SER A 32 5.51 21.36 2.94
CA SER A 32 4.36 20.61 3.51
C SER A 32 4.44 19.10 3.28
N ASP A 33 5.15 18.66 2.24
CA ASP A 33 5.25 17.24 1.88
C ASP A 33 6.08 16.43 2.88
N SER A 34 7.03 17.05 3.59
CA SER A 34 8.03 16.36 4.43
C SER A 34 7.45 15.61 5.64
N LYS A 35 6.17 15.80 5.95
CA LYS A 35 5.48 15.13 7.08
C LYS A 35 4.36 14.20 6.65
N THR A 36 4.03 14.17 5.36
CA THR A 36 2.96 13.31 4.83
C THR A 36 3.52 11.96 4.43
N ILE A 37 2.69 10.92 4.56
CA ILE A 37 3.01 9.57 4.13
C ILE A 37 2.89 9.52 2.61
N SER A 38 3.98 9.08 1.97
CA SER A 38 4.06 8.74 0.56
C SER A 38 4.67 7.35 0.42
N PHE A 39 4.54 6.75 -0.76
CA PHE A 39 5.08 5.41 -1.02
C PHE A 39 5.98 5.40 -2.25
N THR A 40 6.96 4.52 -2.25
CA THR A 40 7.68 4.06 -3.43
C THR A 40 7.46 2.56 -3.56
N ALA A 41 7.21 2.07 -4.77
CA ALA A 41 7.04 0.64 -5.01
C ALA A 41 8.29 0.08 -5.72
N GLN A 42 8.57 -1.19 -5.45
CA GLN A 42 9.52 -2.05 -6.16
C GLN A 42 8.85 -3.40 -6.40
N THR A 43 9.10 -4.04 -7.54
CA THR A 43 8.75 -5.44 -7.77
C THR A 43 10.01 -6.26 -7.56
N VAL A 44 9.91 -7.36 -6.82
CA VAL A 44 11.02 -8.32 -6.74
C VAL A 44 10.95 -9.19 -7.99
N ASP A 45 12.04 -9.26 -8.77
CA ASP A 45 12.11 -10.11 -9.96
C ASP A 45 11.82 -11.56 -9.59
N ILE A 46 10.60 -12.01 -9.87
CA ILE A 46 10.28 -13.42 -10.03
C ILE A 46 10.61 -13.79 -11.46
N GLN A 47 11.53 -14.74 -11.61
CA GLN A 47 12.08 -15.29 -12.85
C GLN A 47 11.07 -15.23 -14.02
N GLU A 48 11.49 -14.70 -15.17
CA GLU A 48 10.72 -14.64 -16.43
C GLU A 48 10.47 -16.04 -17.02
N ASP A 49 9.76 -16.90 -16.29
CA ASP A 49 9.17 -18.07 -16.90
C ASP A 49 7.90 -17.62 -17.60
N THR A 50 8.02 -17.40 -18.91
CA THR A 50 6.84 -17.42 -19.78
C THR A 50 6.20 -18.79 -19.56
N ARG A 51 5.06 -18.83 -18.86
CA ARG A 51 4.23 -20.04 -18.79
C ARG A 51 3.57 -20.22 -20.16
N SER A 52 4.39 -20.67 -21.11
CA SER A 52 3.95 -21.11 -22.41
C SER A 52 2.93 -22.22 -22.20
N THR A 53 1.83 -22.19 -22.94
CA THR A 53 1.02 -23.37 -23.24
C THR A 53 1.79 -24.28 -24.19
N ALA A 54 3.05 -24.59 -23.87
CA ALA A 54 3.75 -25.65 -24.56
C ALA A 54 2.96 -26.91 -24.24
N ALA A 55 2.32 -27.46 -25.27
CA ALA A 55 1.69 -28.78 -25.22
C ALA A 55 2.59 -29.71 -24.40
N PRO A 56 2.03 -30.54 -23.50
CA PRO A 56 2.86 -31.47 -22.75
C PRO A 56 3.70 -32.25 -23.77
N GLU A 57 5.01 -32.06 -23.74
CA GLU A 57 5.91 -32.85 -24.57
C GLU A 57 5.55 -34.31 -24.31
N ALA A 58 5.14 -35.03 -25.35
CA ALA A 58 4.64 -36.38 -25.23
C ALA A 58 5.72 -37.23 -24.55
N LEU A 59 5.56 -37.48 -23.25
CA LEU A 59 6.47 -38.33 -22.50
C LEU A 59 6.19 -39.79 -22.92
N PRO A 60 7.16 -40.50 -23.51
CA PRO A 60 6.94 -41.88 -23.89
C PRO A 60 6.83 -42.74 -22.61
N LEU A 61 5.68 -43.40 -22.42
CA LEU A 61 5.56 -44.49 -21.46
C LEU A 61 6.11 -45.75 -22.12
N THR A 62 7.27 -46.21 -21.67
CA THR A 62 7.92 -47.43 -22.18
C THR A 62 7.43 -48.67 -21.42
N GLY A 63 6.82 -49.60 -22.16
CA GLY A 63 6.50 -50.95 -21.71
C GLY A 63 6.46 -51.93 -22.89
N ASP A 64 7.18 -53.05 -22.78
CA ASP A 64 7.18 -54.23 -23.67
C ASP A 64 7.18 -53.97 -25.20
N GLY A 65 7.98 -52.99 -25.65
CA GLY A 65 8.35 -52.87 -27.07
C GLY A 65 7.30 -52.27 -28.00
N MET A 66 6.19 -51.72 -27.49
CA MET A 66 5.27 -50.88 -28.26
C MET A 66 5.29 -49.44 -27.77
N HIS A 67 5.61 -48.50 -28.66
CA HIS A 67 5.46 -47.07 -28.40
C HIS A 67 3.98 -46.68 -28.54
N LEU A 68 3.30 -46.43 -27.42
CA LEU A 68 1.97 -45.83 -27.41
C LEU A 68 2.12 -44.30 -27.43
N TRP A 69 1.80 -43.68 -28.57
CA TRP A 69 1.77 -42.22 -28.69
C TRP A 69 0.38 -41.71 -28.30
N LEU A 70 0.31 -40.91 -27.24
CA LEU A 70 -0.88 -40.12 -26.93
C LEU A 70 -0.81 -38.85 -27.78
N MET A 71 -1.67 -38.75 -28.80
CA MET A 71 -1.86 -37.50 -29.53
C MET A 71 -3.00 -36.74 -28.84
N PRO A 72 -2.74 -35.61 -28.17
CA PRO A 72 -3.81 -34.76 -27.68
C PRO A 72 -4.61 -34.23 -28.87
N SER A 73 -5.92 -34.46 -28.86
CA SER A 73 -6.86 -33.86 -29.80
C SER A 73 -7.36 -32.56 -29.18
N GLU A 74 -6.84 -31.43 -29.63
CA GLU A 74 -7.34 -30.12 -29.22
C GLU A 74 -8.42 -29.64 -30.18
N THR A 75 -9.62 -29.37 -29.68
CA THR A 75 -10.55 -28.46 -30.37
C THR A 75 -10.00 -27.05 -30.21
N PRO A 76 -9.72 -26.30 -31.29
CA PRO A 76 -9.17 -24.95 -31.16
C PRO A 76 -10.15 -24.08 -30.36
N MET A 77 -9.73 -23.68 -29.16
CA MET A 77 -10.36 -22.58 -28.46
C MET A 77 -10.25 -21.35 -29.37
N VAL A 78 -11.37 -20.70 -29.65
CA VAL A 78 -11.38 -19.45 -30.41
C VAL A 78 -10.55 -18.43 -29.61
N SER A 79 -9.49 -17.92 -30.25
CA SER A 79 -8.50 -16.92 -29.81
C SER A 79 -7.60 -17.32 -28.63
N ASP A 80 -6.33 -17.62 -28.93
CA ASP A 80 -5.09 -16.93 -28.47
C ASP A 80 -5.07 -16.22 -27.10
N ALA A 81 -5.83 -16.70 -26.11
CA ALA A 81 -5.92 -16.06 -24.80
C ALA A 81 -4.69 -16.41 -23.96
N THR A 82 -3.74 -15.50 -23.91
CA THR A 82 -2.68 -15.50 -22.88
C THR A 82 -3.25 -14.92 -21.59
N ARG A 83 -2.70 -15.33 -20.42
CA ARG A 83 -3.04 -14.71 -19.13
C ARG A 83 -2.79 -13.20 -19.20
N GLY A 84 -3.41 -12.44 -18.29
CA GLY A 84 -3.16 -11.01 -18.17
C GLY A 84 -1.67 -10.68 -17.98
N THR A 85 -1.30 -9.45 -18.33
CA THR A 85 0.07 -8.95 -18.26
C THR A 85 0.65 -9.15 -16.87
N GLN A 86 1.75 -9.89 -16.78
CA GLN A 86 2.52 -10.03 -15.55
C GLN A 86 2.98 -8.64 -15.07
N ILE A 87 2.84 -8.36 -13.79
CA ILE A 87 3.38 -7.15 -13.18
C ILE A 87 4.80 -7.48 -12.68
N ASN A 88 5.76 -7.45 -13.61
CA ASN A 88 7.18 -7.64 -13.31
C ASN A 88 7.92 -6.32 -13.02
N SER A 89 7.26 -5.17 -13.20
CA SER A 89 7.85 -3.85 -13.02
C SER A 89 6.89 -2.86 -12.35
N VAL A 90 7.46 -2.01 -11.50
CA VAL A 90 6.83 -0.81 -10.93
C VAL A 90 6.25 0.13 -11.99
N GLU A 91 6.78 0.08 -13.22
CA GLU A 91 6.27 0.86 -14.32
C GLU A 91 4.83 0.49 -14.67
N ALA A 92 4.46 -0.79 -14.55
CA ALA A 92 3.12 -1.31 -14.80
C ALA A 92 2.14 -1.09 -13.63
N LEU A 93 2.64 -0.77 -12.43
CA LEU A 93 1.83 -0.42 -11.26
C LEU A 93 1.27 1.00 -11.39
N ASN A 94 -0.06 1.11 -11.55
CA ASN A 94 -0.77 2.40 -11.61
C ASN A 94 -1.38 2.80 -10.27
N ASN A 95 -1.91 1.82 -9.54
CA ASN A 95 -2.47 1.98 -8.21
C ASN A 95 -2.30 0.71 -7.39
N PHE A 96 -2.48 0.84 -6.08
CA PHE A 96 -2.56 -0.28 -5.14
C PHE A 96 -3.45 0.10 -3.96
N GLY A 97 -4.07 -0.89 -3.34
CA GLY A 97 -4.74 -0.72 -2.06
C GLY A 97 -3.74 -0.85 -0.93
N VAL A 98 -3.84 0.00 0.09
CA VAL A 98 -2.97 -0.06 1.26
C VAL A 98 -3.74 0.17 2.56
N SER A 99 -3.42 -0.63 3.57
CA SER A 99 -3.90 -0.51 4.94
C SER A 99 -2.71 -0.26 5.86
N ALA A 100 -2.94 0.45 6.97
CA ALA A 100 -1.92 0.79 7.94
C ALA A 100 -2.38 0.46 9.37
N TYR A 101 -1.48 -0.17 10.12
CA TYR A 101 -1.60 -0.52 11.53
C TYR A 101 -0.66 0.39 12.31
N ARG A 102 -1.18 1.04 13.36
CA ARG A 102 -0.35 1.78 14.32
C ARG A 102 -0.07 0.90 15.54
N HIS A 103 1.20 0.73 15.89
CA HIS A 103 1.57 -0.06 17.06
C HIS A 103 2.94 0.33 17.62
N GLY A 104 3.28 -0.16 18.82
CA GLY A 104 4.60 0.04 19.41
C GLY A 104 5.68 -0.84 18.78
N ALA A 105 6.89 -0.81 19.33
CA ALA A 105 7.98 -1.67 18.86
C ALA A 105 7.60 -3.16 18.90
N ILE A 106 7.87 -3.87 17.81
CA ILE A 106 7.69 -5.33 17.72
C ILE A 106 8.87 -5.99 18.44
N PRO A 107 8.63 -6.90 19.39
CA PRO A 107 9.70 -7.67 20.03
C PRO A 107 10.51 -8.46 19.01
N THR A 108 11.84 -8.53 19.19
CA THR A 108 12.78 -9.14 18.23
C THR A 108 12.45 -10.61 17.91
N GLU A 109 11.81 -11.31 18.83
CA GLU A 109 11.40 -12.71 18.71
C GLU A 109 10.07 -12.92 17.97
N LYS A 110 9.36 -11.85 17.59
CA LYS A 110 8.08 -11.93 16.89
C LYS A 110 8.17 -11.38 15.48
N THR A 111 7.50 -12.05 14.56
CA THR A 111 7.15 -11.46 13.26
C THR A 111 6.03 -10.42 13.43
N LEU A 112 5.85 -9.56 12.42
CA LEU A 112 4.73 -8.62 12.37
C LEU A 112 3.38 -9.35 12.54
N ASN A 113 3.14 -10.42 11.77
CA ASN A 113 1.86 -11.12 11.79
C ASN A 113 1.56 -11.78 13.15
N GLU A 114 2.57 -12.37 13.80
CA GLU A 114 2.44 -12.91 15.16
C GLU A 114 2.11 -11.80 16.15
N TYR A 115 2.81 -10.67 16.07
CA TYR A 115 2.56 -9.52 16.94
C TYR A 115 1.17 -8.93 16.76
N LEU A 116 0.69 -8.77 15.52
CA LEU A 116 -0.67 -8.29 15.24
C LEU A 116 -1.72 -9.24 15.81
N THR A 117 -1.52 -10.56 15.66
CA THR A 117 -2.44 -11.59 16.14
C THR A 117 -2.51 -11.61 17.66
N ASP A 118 -1.35 -11.70 18.33
CA ASP A 118 -1.27 -11.84 19.79
C ASP A 118 -1.81 -10.62 20.55
N ASN A 119 -1.81 -9.45 19.89
CA ASN A 119 -2.28 -8.20 20.47
C ASN A 119 -3.64 -7.75 19.91
N ASN A 120 -4.33 -8.59 19.12
CA ASN A 120 -5.63 -8.28 18.53
C ASN A 120 -5.66 -6.92 17.80
N LEU A 121 -4.60 -6.63 17.04
CA LEU A 121 -4.47 -5.33 16.37
C LEU A 121 -5.30 -5.27 15.09
N LYS A 122 -5.76 -4.07 14.76
CA LYS A 122 -6.59 -3.77 13.59
C LYS A 122 -5.89 -2.71 12.73
N PRO A 123 -6.25 -2.57 11.43
CA PRO A 123 -5.75 -1.50 10.57
C PRO A 123 -6.43 -0.17 10.91
N ASP A 124 -6.14 0.35 12.10
CA ASP A 124 -6.81 1.48 12.73
C ASP A 124 -6.32 2.85 12.25
N PHE A 125 -5.14 2.91 11.63
CA PHE A 125 -4.59 4.15 11.10
C PHE A 125 -5.27 4.54 9.78
N PHE A 126 -5.36 3.60 8.85
CA PHE A 126 -6.31 3.63 7.73
C PHE A 126 -6.47 2.24 7.12
N TYR A 127 -7.58 2.02 6.43
CA TYR A 127 -7.93 0.72 5.86
C TYR A 127 -8.23 0.84 4.37
N ASN A 128 -7.57 0.00 3.57
CA ASN A 128 -7.79 -0.20 2.13
C ASN A 128 -8.00 1.09 1.32
N LEU A 129 -7.10 2.07 1.50
CA LEU A 129 -7.13 3.29 0.71
C LEU A 129 -6.34 3.09 -0.59
N GLU A 130 -6.84 3.70 -1.67
CA GLU A 130 -6.13 3.72 -2.95
C GLU A 130 -4.92 4.65 -2.88
N ALA A 131 -3.75 4.12 -3.20
CA ALA A 131 -2.56 4.89 -3.51
C ALA A 131 -2.38 4.92 -5.03
N THR A 132 -2.36 6.12 -5.61
CA THR A 132 -2.24 6.32 -7.06
C THR A 132 -0.84 6.81 -7.39
N LYS A 133 -0.29 6.34 -8.51
CA LYS A 133 1.01 6.78 -9.02
C LYS A 133 0.96 8.27 -9.35
N ILE A 134 1.98 9.00 -8.91
CA ILE A 134 2.21 10.38 -9.31
C ILE A 134 2.90 10.36 -10.68
N THR A 135 2.29 11.01 -11.67
CA THR A 135 2.78 11.13 -13.04
C THR A 135 4.26 11.54 -13.08
N ASP A 136 5.04 10.91 -13.96
CA ASP A 136 6.47 11.14 -14.16
C ASP A 136 7.36 10.88 -12.93
N THR A 137 6.86 10.13 -11.94
CA THR A 137 7.64 9.70 -10.77
C THR A 137 7.45 8.20 -10.48
N GLN A 138 8.27 7.67 -9.56
CA GLN A 138 8.08 6.34 -8.97
C GLN A 138 7.34 6.37 -7.63
N LYS A 139 6.69 7.51 -7.30
CA LYS A 139 5.99 7.71 -6.04
C LYS A 139 4.49 7.51 -6.19
N PHE A 140 3.87 7.11 -5.10
CA PHE A 140 2.43 6.95 -4.97
C PHE A 140 1.92 7.75 -3.78
N LYS A 141 0.70 8.27 -3.90
CA LYS A 141 0.06 9.10 -2.88
C LYS A 141 -1.40 8.70 -2.69
N LEU A 142 -1.87 8.79 -1.45
CA LEU A 142 -3.28 8.69 -1.11
C LEU A 142 -4.00 9.98 -1.47
N THR A 143 -5.30 9.91 -1.77
CA THR A 143 -6.11 11.13 -2.03
C THR A 143 -6.12 12.08 -0.83
N LYS A 144 -6.12 11.53 0.38
CA LYS A 144 -6.06 12.28 1.63
C LYS A 144 -4.64 12.21 2.21
N ASP A 145 -4.13 13.33 2.67
CA ASP A 145 -2.86 13.38 3.39
C ASP A 145 -2.99 12.71 4.77
N PHE A 146 -2.10 11.76 5.03
CA PHE A 146 -1.87 11.19 6.36
C PHE A 146 -0.49 11.60 6.85
N PHE A 147 -0.41 11.97 8.12
CA PHE A 147 0.83 12.47 8.71
C PHE A 147 1.48 11.38 9.56
N TRP A 148 2.81 11.33 9.51
CA TRP A 148 3.59 10.46 10.40
C TRP A 148 3.25 10.76 11.87
N PRO A 149 3.06 9.74 12.72
CA PRO A 149 2.96 9.92 14.16
C PRO A 149 4.16 10.69 14.70
N THR A 150 3.94 11.54 15.71
CA THR A 150 5.00 12.31 16.38
C THR A 150 5.68 11.52 17.51
N ASP A 151 5.07 10.41 17.89
CA ASP A 151 5.51 9.54 18.98
C ASP A 151 6.36 8.38 18.41
N ASP A 152 6.97 7.56 19.28
CA ASP A 152 7.79 6.40 18.88
C ASP A 152 6.97 5.23 18.29
N ASP A 153 5.78 5.51 17.77
CA ASP A 153 4.91 4.52 17.17
C ASP A 153 5.44 4.09 15.80
N VAL A 154 5.32 2.78 15.57
CA VAL A 154 5.59 2.13 14.31
C VAL A 154 4.29 2.11 13.50
N LEU A 155 4.41 2.43 12.22
CA LEU A 155 3.36 2.13 11.24
C LEU A 155 3.77 0.89 10.44
N SER A 156 2.89 -0.10 10.39
CA SER A 156 3.00 -1.26 9.50
C SER A 156 1.96 -1.20 8.40
N PHE A 157 2.40 -1.40 7.17
CA PHE A 157 1.62 -1.26 5.96
C PHE A 157 1.46 -2.61 5.28
N PHE A 158 0.24 -2.90 4.85
CA PHE A 158 -0.11 -4.04 4.00
C PHE A 158 -0.70 -3.50 2.72
N ALA A 159 -0.14 -3.89 1.59
CA ALA A 159 -0.56 -3.40 0.28
C ALA A 159 -0.77 -4.55 -0.72
N TYR A 160 -1.66 -4.31 -1.69
CA TYR A 160 -1.92 -5.23 -2.80
C TYR A 160 -2.23 -4.46 -4.08
N ALA A 161 -1.92 -5.06 -5.22
CA ALA A 161 -2.27 -4.50 -6.52
C ALA A 161 -2.78 -5.60 -7.47
N PRO A 162 -3.66 -5.25 -8.43
CA PRO A 162 -4.24 -3.93 -8.65
C PRO A 162 -5.35 -3.57 -7.64
N TYR A 163 -5.57 -2.28 -7.40
CA TYR A 163 -6.70 -1.82 -6.58
C TYR A 163 -8.01 -1.88 -7.35
N GLY A 164 -9.10 -2.24 -6.66
CA GLY A 164 -10.45 -2.23 -7.21
C GLY A 164 -10.84 -3.47 -8.04
N ASP A 165 -10.00 -4.51 -8.05
CA ASP A 165 -10.36 -5.80 -8.67
C ASP A 165 -11.49 -6.49 -7.88
N GLU A 166 -12.57 -6.86 -8.57
CA GLU A 166 -13.75 -7.48 -7.96
C GLU A 166 -13.50 -8.91 -7.43
N ASN A 167 -12.39 -9.52 -7.84
CA ASN A 167 -11.98 -10.84 -7.38
C ASN A 167 -11.07 -10.78 -6.14
N VAL A 168 -10.75 -9.58 -5.65
CA VAL A 168 -9.96 -9.39 -4.43
C VAL A 168 -10.87 -8.98 -3.29
N GLU A 169 -10.92 -9.82 -2.26
CA GLU A 169 -11.65 -9.55 -1.02
C GLU A 169 -10.67 -9.49 0.15
N LEU A 170 -10.76 -8.42 0.95
CA LEU A 170 -9.93 -8.23 2.14
C LEU A 170 -10.71 -8.61 3.40
N SER A 171 -10.01 -9.13 4.41
CA SER A 171 -10.54 -9.25 5.78
C SER A 171 -11.08 -7.91 6.27
N ALA A 172 -12.19 -7.92 7.01
CA ALA A 172 -12.88 -6.70 7.41
C ALA A 172 -11.96 -5.77 8.22
N ALA A 173 -12.18 -4.44 8.12
CA ALA A 173 -11.44 -3.44 8.90
C ALA A 173 -11.57 -3.63 10.43
N THR A 174 -12.61 -4.36 10.85
CA THR A 174 -12.89 -4.69 12.26
C THR A 174 -12.34 -6.05 12.67
N GLU A 175 -11.64 -6.77 11.80
CA GLU A 175 -11.04 -8.07 12.11
C GLU A 175 -9.70 -7.89 12.84
N ASP A 176 -9.41 -8.78 13.79
CA ASP A 176 -8.14 -8.78 14.52
C ASP A 176 -7.05 -9.49 13.72
N GLY A 177 -5.81 -9.04 13.89
CA GLY A 177 -4.64 -9.71 13.33
C GLY A 177 -4.24 -9.19 11.95
N PRO A 178 -3.40 -9.94 11.23
CA PRO A 178 -2.92 -9.53 9.91
C PRO A 178 -4.06 -9.48 8.90
N GLN A 179 -3.98 -8.50 7.98
CA GLN A 179 -4.95 -8.40 6.90
C GLN A 179 -4.84 -9.63 5.99
N SER A 180 -5.96 -10.33 5.80
CA SER A 180 -6.03 -11.47 4.88
C SER A 180 -6.60 -11.02 3.54
N ILE A 181 -6.11 -11.63 2.46
CA ILE A 181 -6.58 -11.40 1.09
C ILE A 181 -7.11 -12.72 0.55
N ASN A 182 -8.38 -12.75 0.20
CA ASN A 182 -9.00 -13.82 -0.57
C ASN A 182 -9.04 -13.39 -2.04
N PHE A 183 -8.40 -14.19 -2.90
CA PHE A 183 -8.32 -13.90 -4.33
C PHE A 183 -8.92 -15.03 -5.15
N LYS A 184 -9.86 -14.66 -6.02
CA LYS A 184 -10.50 -15.60 -6.95
C LYS A 184 -9.91 -15.43 -8.34
N VAL A 185 -9.23 -16.45 -8.84
CA VAL A 185 -8.74 -16.43 -10.22
C VAL A 185 -9.94 -16.49 -11.18
N ASP A 186 -10.02 -15.55 -12.13
CA ASP A 186 -11.05 -15.57 -13.17
C ASP A 186 -10.90 -16.83 -14.05
N THR A 187 -12.02 -17.47 -14.34
CA THR A 187 -12.10 -18.63 -15.25
C THR A 187 -11.81 -18.25 -16.70
N ASP A 188 -12.08 -17.00 -17.09
CA ASP A 188 -11.68 -16.46 -18.38
C ASP A 188 -10.24 -15.95 -18.29
N VAL A 189 -9.34 -16.63 -18.99
CA VAL A 189 -7.89 -16.38 -18.96
C VAL A 189 -7.55 -14.92 -19.30
N LYS A 190 -8.33 -14.29 -20.19
CA LYS A 190 -8.09 -12.90 -20.61
C LYS A 190 -8.36 -11.87 -19.51
N ASN A 191 -9.13 -12.25 -18.50
CA ASN A 191 -9.49 -11.41 -17.36
C ASN A 191 -8.63 -11.71 -16.12
N GLN A 192 -7.76 -12.72 -16.17
CA GLN A 192 -6.89 -13.04 -15.04
C GLN A 192 -5.90 -11.92 -14.78
N VAL A 193 -5.96 -11.34 -13.58
CA VAL A 193 -4.97 -10.37 -13.11
C VAL A 193 -3.82 -11.06 -12.38
N ASP A 194 -2.70 -10.34 -12.34
CA ASP A 194 -1.54 -10.72 -11.55
C ASP A 194 -1.61 -10.01 -10.19
N LEU A 195 -2.10 -10.73 -9.17
CA LEU A 195 -2.19 -10.20 -7.81
C LEU A 195 -0.81 -10.24 -7.15
N ILE A 196 -0.31 -9.07 -6.78
CA ILE A 196 0.95 -8.89 -6.04
C ILE A 196 0.69 -8.22 -4.71
N THR A 197 1.51 -8.53 -3.71
CA THR A 197 1.35 -8.02 -2.34
C THR A 197 2.65 -7.48 -1.77
N ALA A 198 2.57 -6.52 -0.84
CA ALA A 198 3.72 -5.95 -0.16
C ALA A 198 3.43 -5.71 1.32
N GLN A 199 4.47 -5.80 2.14
CA GLN A 199 4.45 -5.44 3.55
C GLN A 199 5.66 -4.58 3.90
N ALA A 200 5.47 -3.58 4.76
CA ALA A 200 6.54 -2.73 5.26
C ALA A 200 6.23 -2.20 6.66
N SER A 201 7.24 -2.03 7.50
CA SER A 201 7.09 -1.43 8.84
C SER A 201 8.12 -0.32 9.01
N THR A 202 7.71 0.85 9.50
CA THR A 202 8.61 1.98 9.69
C THR A 202 8.11 2.97 10.75
N THR A 203 9.07 3.60 11.44
CA THR A 203 8.87 4.66 12.44
C THR A 203 9.12 6.05 11.84
N SER A 204 9.14 6.17 10.51
CA SER A 204 9.76 7.29 9.79
C SER A 204 9.05 8.65 9.93
N HIS A 205 9.13 9.26 11.12
CA HIS A 205 9.34 10.69 11.32
C HIS A 205 10.86 11.02 11.31
N LEU A 206 11.74 10.01 11.29
CA LEU A 206 13.13 10.17 11.70
C LEU A 206 14.10 10.51 10.55
N ASN A 207 14.48 11.80 10.53
CA ASN A 207 15.84 12.31 10.30
C ASN A 207 16.47 12.13 8.90
N THR A 208 15.97 12.81 7.87
CA THR A 208 16.82 13.42 6.82
C THR A 208 16.00 14.42 6.01
N SER A 209 16.68 15.34 5.32
CA SER A 209 16.12 16.40 4.45
C SER A 209 15.34 15.89 3.22
N THR A 210 14.88 14.65 3.24
CA THR A 210 14.14 13.99 2.16
C THR A 210 12.79 13.54 2.69
N THR A 211 11.72 13.86 1.96
CA THR A 211 10.36 13.44 2.28
C THR A 211 10.32 11.94 2.60
N PRO A 212 9.94 11.52 3.81
CA PRO A 212 9.87 10.11 4.18
C PRO A 212 8.86 9.39 3.28
N SER A 213 9.34 8.37 2.59
CA SER A 213 8.53 7.53 1.71
C SER A 213 8.67 6.08 2.12
N VAL A 214 7.54 5.37 2.19
CA VAL A 214 7.50 3.95 2.54
C VAL A 214 7.88 3.14 1.30
N ALA A 215 8.97 2.40 1.38
CA ALA A 215 9.35 1.45 0.35
C ALA A 215 8.51 0.17 0.48
N LEU A 216 7.71 -0.12 -0.55
CA LEU A 216 6.90 -1.33 -0.68
C LEU A 216 7.53 -2.25 -1.70
N ASN A 217 7.90 -3.46 -1.28
CA ASN A 217 8.43 -4.50 -2.16
C ASN A 217 7.30 -5.48 -2.47
N PHE A 218 6.78 -5.40 -3.69
CA PHE A 218 5.73 -6.26 -4.19
C PHE A 218 6.31 -7.59 -4.69
N THR A 219 5.63 -8.67 -4.32
CA THR A 219 5.92 -10.07 -4.69
C THR A 219 4.65 -10.81 -5.05
#